data_AF-A0A7C1N7C9-F1
#
_entry.id   AF-A0A7C1N7C9-F1
#
_cell.length_a   1.000
_cell.length_b   1.000
_cell.length_c   1.000
_cell.angle_alpha   90.00
_cell.angle_beta   90.00
_cell.angle_gamma   90.00
#
_symmetry.space_group_name_H-M   'P 1'
#
loop_
_entity.id
_entity.type
_entity.pdbx_description
1 polymer ?
#
loop_
_entity_poly.entity_id
_entity_poly.type
_entity_poly.pdbx_seq_one_letter_code
_entity_poly.pdbx_strand_id
1 'polypeptide(L)'
;MPKPKRNEAKQDYLKRCTAQVTKAGEKPDKAFAQCNATWNQEHSVSQALKLSAPVKLEEGGDKKGRFLIVAKTSDPVQNMWGETIFLEIKGMRTEAKLPILRQHDPNSVVGFGSSFKQDNTLFIEREFSQVTETGKEVKDLAEEGYPWQASIGVYPEKVETLEDEKAVAKV
;
A
#
# COMPACT_ATOMS: atom_id res chain seq x y z
N MET A 1 10.19 -11.35 -13.81
CA MET A 1 9.23 -10.28 -13.50
C MET A 1 9.33 -9.20 -14.58
N PRO A 2 8.22 -8.60 -15.07
CA PRO A 2 8.27 -7.51 -16.04
C PRO A 2 9.06 -6.31 -15.50
N LYS A 3 9.96 -5.75 -16.32
CA LYS A 3 10.72 -4.54 -15.94
C LYS A 3 9.91 -3.26 -16.16
N PRO A 4 10.12 -2.21 -15.35
CA PRO A 4 9.57 -0.88 -15.60
C PRO A 4 10.08 -0.30 -16.93
N LYS A 5 9.21 0.40 -17.66
CA LYS A 5 9.61 1.17 -18.85
C LYS A 5 10.17 2.53 -18.43
N ARG A 6 10.97 3.15 -19.30
CA ARG A 6 11.46 4.51 -19.09
C ARG A 6 10.28 5.49 -18.95
N ASN A 7 10.29 6.31 -17.90
CA ASN A 7 9.25 7.30 -17.56
C ASN A 7 7.84 6.71 -17.33
N GLU A 8 7.72 5.41 -17.06
CA GLU A 8 6.44 4.81 -16.68
C GLU A 8 6.03 5.30 -15.28
N ALA A 9 4.75 5.64 -15.07
CA ALA A 9 4.27 5.90 -13.72
C ALA A 9 4.20 4.58 -12.92
N LYS A 10 4.45 4.64 -11.60
CA LYS A 10 4.37 3.45 -10.72
C LYS A 10 3.02 2.72 -10.87
N GLN A 11 1.93 3.48 -11.00
CA GLN A 11 0.59 2.92 -11.16
C GLN A 11 0.42 2.16 -12.48
N ASP A 12 0.91 2.71 -13.59
CA ASP A 12 0.84 2.07 -14.90
C ASP A 12 1.67 0.79 -14.94
N TYR A 13 2.87 0.85 -14.34
CA TYR A 13 3.71 -0.32 -14.17
C TYR A 13 3.00 -1.40 -13.35
N LEU A 14 2.42 -1.06 -12.20
CA LEU A 14 1.77 -2.04 -11.32
C LEU A 14 0.50 -2.63 -11.97
N LYS A 15 -0.29 -1.84 -12.70
CA LYS A 15 -1.41 -2.36 -13.50
C LYS A 15 -0.91 -3.39 -14.52
N ARG A 16 0.08 -3.03 -15.35
CA ARG A 16 0.63 -3.89 -16.41
C ARG A 16 1.31 -5.14 -15.87
N CYS A 17 2.21 -4.98 -14.90
CA CYS A 17 2.98 -6.08 -14.32
C CYS A 17 2.05 -7.08 -13.64
N THR A 18 1.10 -6.60 -12.83
CA THR A 18 0.20 -7.50 -12.12
C THR A 18 -0.70 -8.27 -13.09
N ALA A 19 -1.25 -7.61 -14.11
CA ALA A 19 -2.07 -8.29 -15.13
C ALA A 19 -1.29 -9.40 -15.84
N GLN A 20 -0.01 -9.18 -16.14
CA GLN A 20 0.85 -10.18 -16.79
C GLN A 20 1.17 -11.36 -15.87
N VAL A 21 1.50 -11.09 -14.60
CA VAL A 21 1.86 -12.12 -13.62
C VAL A 21 0.64 -12.95 -13.20
N THR A 22 -0.53 -12.33 -13.06
CA THR A 22 -1.80 -13.05 -12.82
C THR A 22 -2.18 -13.95 -14.00
N LYS A 23 -1.99 -13.49 -15.25
CA LYS A 23 -2.19 -14.34 -16.45
C LYS A 23 -1.25 -15.56 -16.49
N ALA A 24 -0.11 -15.50 -15.79
CA ALA A 24 0.81 -16.62 -15.65
C ALA A 24 0.46 -17.57 -14.47
N GLY A 25 -0.66 -17.36 -13.78
CA GLY A 25 -1.20 -18.26 -12.76
C GLY A 25 -0.98 -17.84 -11.30
N GLU A 26 -0.37 -16.68 -11.04
CA GLU A 26 -0.17 -16.17 -9.67
C GLU A 26 -1.44 -15.46 -9.15
N LYS A 27 -1.69 -15.55 -7.85
CA LYS A 27 -2.83 -14.85 -7.21
C LYS A 27 -2.70 -13.32 -7.38
N PRO A 28 -3.79 -12.57 -7.61
CA PRO A 28 -3.76 -11.13 -7.82
C PRO A 28 -2.96 -10.34 -6.77
N ASP A 29 -3.14 -10.67 -5.49
CA ASP A 29 -2.54 -9.91 -4.38
C ASP A 29 -1.03 -10.18 -4.30
N LYS A 30 -0.65 -11.45 -4.45
CA LYS A 30 0.75 -11.88 -4.50
C LYS A 30 1.47 -11.34 -5.74
N ALA A 31 0.80 -11.34 -6.89
CA ALA A 31 1.31 -10.75 -8.13
C ALA A 31 1.56 -9.24 -7.98
N PHE A 32 0.64 -8.52 -7.32
CA PHE A 32 0.80 -7.08 -7.08
C PHE A 32 1.96 -6.81 -6.14
N ALA A 33 2.05 -7.55 -5.03
CA ALA A 33 3.14 -7.40 -4.07
C ALA A 33 4.51 -7.72 -4.70
N GLN A 34 4.61 -8.77 -5.51
CA GLN A 34 5.80 -9.10 -6.30
C GLN A 34 6.18 -7.96 -7.25
N CYS A 35 5.22 -7.44 -8.02
CA CYS A 35 5.45 -6.32 -8.92
C CYS A 35 5.90 -5.06 -8.17
N ASN A 36 5.27 -4.72 -7.04
CA ASN A 36 5.67 -3.59 -6.19
C ASN A 36 7.10 -3.75 -5.67
N ALA A 37 7.50 -4.96 -5.28
CA ALA A 37 8.88 -5.24 -4.88
C ALA A 37 9.88 -5.01 -6.03
N THR A 38 9.60 -5.46 -7.26
CA THR A 38 10.48 -5.18 -8.40
C THR A 38 10.50 -3.70 -8.79
N TRP A 39 9.40 -2.97 -8.66
CA TRP A 39 9.43 -1.50 -8.86
C TRP A 39 10.40 -0.84 -7.89
N ASN A 40 10.30 -1.18 -6.60
CA ASN A 40 11.15 -0.61 -5.55
C ASN A 40 12.63 -0.96 -5.76
N GLN A 41 12.93 -2.19 -6.19
CA GLN A 41 14.30 -2.63 -6.52
C GLN A 41 14.90 -1.86 -7.70
N GLU A 42 14.14 -1.67 -8.79
CA GLU A 42 14.64 -1.03 -10.02
C GLU A 42 14.73 0.50 -9.90
N HIS A 43 14.03 1.11 -8.94
CA HIS A 43 14.00 2.57 -8.75
C HIS A 43 14.82 3.07 -7.57
N SER A 44 15.70 2.23 -6.99
CA SER A 44 16.61 2.56 -5.88
C SER A 44 16.09 3.71 -5.03
N VAL A 45 14.95 3.51 -4.36
CA VAL A 45 14.30 4.59 -3.63
C VAL A 45 15.12 4.87 -2.37
N SER A 46 16.20 5.63 -2.50
CA SER A 46 16.89 6.27 -1.39
C SER A 46 16.40 7.71 -1.27
N GLN A 47 15.96 8.07 -0.07
CA GLN A 47 15.89 9.44 0.44
C GLN A 47 14.95 10.42 -0.28
N ALA A 48 13.66 10.08 -0.36
CA ALA A 48 12.58 11.06 -0.25
C ALA A 48 11.26 10.31 -0.13
N LEU A 49 10.47 10.66 0.89
CA LEU A 49 9.15 10.13 1.14
C LEU A 49 8.24 10.36 -0.09
N LYS A 50 8.13 9.35 -0.97
CA LYS A 50 7.05 9.28 -1.96
C LYS A 50 6.05 8.25 -1.50
N LEU A 51 5.14 8.70 -0.64
CA LEU A 51 3.89 8.00 -0.37
C LEU A 51 3.02 8.15 -1.63
N SER A 52 3.16 7.24 -2.58
CA SER A 52 2.15 7.02 -3.61
C SER A 52 1.96 5.52 -3.75
N ALA A 53 0.74 5.08 -3.51
CA ALA A 53 0.40 3.67 -3.55
C ALA A 53 -0.74 3.49 -4.57
N PRO A 54 -0.50 2.73 -5.65
CA PRO A 54 -1.51 2.59 -6.69
C PRO A 54 -2.59 1.61 -6.28
N VAL A 55 -3.81 1.93 -6.72
CA VAL A 55 -5.00 1.09 -6.59
C VAL A 55 -5.13 0.23 -7.86
N LYS A 56 -5.25 -1.10 -7.68
CA LYS A 56 -5.59 -2.05 -8.76
C LYS A 56 -7.07 -2.39 -8.73
N LEU A 57 -7.76 -2.19 -9.85
CA LEU A 57 -9.14 -2.62 -10.08
C LEU A 57 -9.13 -3.91 -10.93
N GLU A 58 -10.03 -4.85 -10.65
CA GLU A 58 -10.26 -6.04 -11.49
C GLU A 58 -11.21 -5.68 -12.67
N GLU A 59 -10.91 -6.17 -13.87
CA GLU A 59 -11.81 -6.08 -15.03
C GLU A 59 -12.78 -7.27 -15.07
N GLY A 60 -14.07 -7.00 -14.88
CA GLY A 60 -15.18 -7.80 -15.42
C GLY A 60 -15.80 -8.87 -14.51
N GLY A 61 -16.93 -8.51 -13.88
CA GLY A 61 -17.86 -9.42 -13.18
C GLY A 61 -18.23 -8.89 -11.80
N ASP A 62 -19.34 -8.16 -11.71
CA ASP A 62 -19.79 -7.32 -10.58
C ASP A 62 -18.88 -6.13 -10.22
N LYS A 63 -19.36 -4.92 -10.55
CA LYS A 63 -18.68 -3.62 -10.46
C LYS A 63 -18.44 -3.12 -9.03
N LYS A 64 -17.86 -3.95 -8.17
CA LYS A 64 -17.36 -3.49 -6.88
C LYS A 64 -15.89 -3.15 -7.08
N GLY A 65 -15.59 -1.88 -7.35
CA GLY A 65 -14.23 -1.42 -7.53
C GLY A 65 -13.39 -1.88 -6.33
N ARG A 66 -12.48 -2.83 -6.55
CA ARG A 66 -11.56 -3.30 -5.52
C ARG A 66 -10.35 -2.38 -5.47
N PHE A 67 -9.79 -2.23 -4.29
CA PHE A 67 -8.50 -1.60 -4.09
C PHE A 67 -7.56 -2.57 -3.37
N LEU A 68 -6.29 -2.40 -3.69
CA LEU A 68 -5.15 -2.97 -3.01
C LEU A 68 -4.12 -1.87 -2.95
N ILE A 69 -3.67 -1.53 -1.75
CA ILE A 69 -2.79 -0.38 -1.49
C ILE A 69 -1.68 -0.78 -0.53
N VAL A 70 -0.47 -0.28 -0.78
CA VAL A 70 0.64 -0.37 0.18
C VAL A 70 0.34 0.58 1.33
N ALA A 71 0.17 0.02 2.53
CA ALA A 71 -0.13 0.79 3.73
C ALA A 71 1.15 1.31 4.39
N LYS A 72 2.09 0.41 4.67
CA LYS A 72 3.42 0.74 5.22
C LYS A 72 4.46 -0.27 4.80
N THR A 73 5.71 0.17 4.80
CA THR A 73 6.91 -0.67 4.69
C THR A 73 7.71 -0.55 6.00
N SER A 74 8.69 -1.43 6.20
CA SER A 74 9.70 -1.28 7.26
C SER A 74 10.77 -0.22 6.95
N ASP A 75 10.63 0.50 5.83
CA ASP A 75 11.57 1.56 5.48
C ASP A 75 11.53 2.70 6.52
N PRO A 76 12.65 3.40 6.75
CA PRO A 76 12.70 4.55 7.65
C PRO A 76 11.71 5.63 7.24
N VAL A 77 10.91 6.11 8.19
CA VAL A 77 10.00 7.24 8.01
C VAL A 77 10.37 8.32 9.02
N GLN A 78 10.49 9.56 8.57
CA GLN A 78 10.59 10.70 9.48
C GLN A 78 9.21 11.08 10.02
N ASN A 79 9.11 11.22 11.33
CA ASN A 79 7.92 11.78 11.96
C ASN A 79 7.93 13.33 11.86
N MET A 80 6.85 13.96 12.33
CA MET A 80 6.70 15.42 12.29
C MET A 80 7.70 16.19 13.16
N TRP A 81 8.45 15.50 14.02
CA TRP A 81 9.50 16.08 14.88
C TRP A 81 10.92 15.80 14.34
N GLY A 82 11.03 15.21 13.14
CA GLY A 82 12.31 14.91 12.48
C GLY A 82 13.00 13.63 12.95
N GLU A 83 12.38 12.86 13.84
CA GLU A 83 12.92 11.59 14.30
C GLU A 83 12.67 10.50 13.25
N THR A 84 13.66 9.62 13.05
CA THR A 84 13.52 8.49 12.13
C THR A 84 12.93 7.31 12.87
N ILE A 85 11.78 6.83 12.40
CA ILE A 85 11.04 5.71 12.96
C ILE A 85 11.07 4.55 11.96
N PHE A 86 11.23 3.34 12.49
CA PHE A 86 11.07 2.09 11.77
C PHE A 86 9.85 1.36 12.31
N LEU A 87 9.07 0.77 11.42
CA LEU A 87 7.97 -0.12 11.79
C LEU A 87 8.38 -1.54 11.49
N GLU A 88 8.49 -2.35 12.54
CA GLU A 88 8.58 -3.79 12.39
C GLU A 88 7.23 -4.29 11.86
N ILE A 89 7.23 -4.81 10.62
CA ILE A 89 6.00 -5.29 9.98
C ILE A 89 5.77 -6.77 10.28
N LYS A 90 6.82 -7.58 10.35
CA LYS A 90 6.71 -9.06 10.41
C LYS A 90 5.94 -9.55 11.65
N GLY A 91 6.14 -8.93 12.81
CA GLY A 91 5.48 -9.17 14.09
C GLY A 91 4.18 -8.38 14.30
N MET A 92 3.85 -7.44 13.42
CA MET A 92 2.61 -6.66 13.50
C MET A 92 1.36 -7.55 13.41
N ARG A 93 0.40 -7.36 14.32
CA ARG A 93 -0.91 -8.01 14.23
C ARG A 93 -1.76 -7.32 13.18
N THR A 94 -2.52 -8.08 12.40
CA THR A 94 -3.39 -7.56 11.34
C THR A 94 -4.86 -7.86 11.64
N GLU A 95 -5.72 -6.92 11.29
CA GLU A 95 -7.16 -7.06 11.46
C GLU A 95 -7.81 -7.70 10.23
N ALA A 96 -8.66 -8.70 10.47
CA ALA A 96 -9.41 -9.34 9.39
C ALA A 96 -10.48 -8.43 8.78
N LYS A 97 -10.94 -7.41 9.52
CA LYS A 97 -11.91 -6.42 9.05
C LYS A 97 -11.68 -5.08 9.75
N LEU A 98 -11.47 -4.02 8.97
CA LEU A 98 -11.25 -2.66 9.45
C LEU A 98 -11.99 -1.62 8.60
N PRO A 99 -12.41 -0.47 9.17
CA PRO A 99 -12.96 0.63 8.39
C PRO A 99 -11.88 1.33 7.58
N ILE A 100 -12.23 1.79 6.38
CA ILE A 100 -11.37 2.64 5.54
C ILE A 100 -12.01 4.02 5.49
N LEU A 101 -11.30 5.01 6.02
CA LEU A 101 -11.78 6.37 6.20
C LEU A 101 -10.93 7.33 5.38
N ARG A 102 -11.56 8.39 4.85
CA ARG A 102 -10.83 9.51 4.26
C ARG A 102 -10.42 10.46 5.39
N GLN A 103 -9.13 10.79 5.46
CA GLN A 103 -8.57 11.73 6.44
C GLN A 103 -8.85 11.41 7.92
N HIS A 104 -8.99 10.11 8.25
CA HIS A 104 -9.37 9.65 9.59
C HIS A 104 -10.72 10.18 10.10
N ASP A 105 -11.56 10.74 9.23
CA ASP A 105 -12.89 11.22 9.58
C ASP A 105 -13.88 10.03 9.61
N PRO A 106 -14.48 9.71 10.78
CA PRO A 106 -15.43 8.61 10.91
C PRO A 106 -16.71 8.80 10.09
N ASN A 107 -17.01 10.02 9.64
CA ASN A 107 -18.16 10.31 8.78
C ASN A 107 -17.85 10.15 7.28
N SER A 108 -16.56 10.14 6.91
CA SER A 108 -16.09 10.05 5.53
C SER A 108 -15.66 8.62 5.19
N VAL A 109 -16.63 7.70 5.22
CA VAL A 109 -16.39 6.26 4.99
C VAL A 109 -16.12 5.98 3.51
N VAL A 110 -14.93 5.48 3.22
CA VAL A 110 -14.52 5.02 1.88
C VAL A 110 -14.96 3.57 1.64
N GLY A 111 -14.95 2.75 2.69
CA GLY A 111 -15.29 1.34 2.63
C GLY A 111 -14.84 0.58 3.87
N PHE A 112 -14.66 -0.73 3.72
CA PHE A 112 -14.06 -1.58 4.73
C PHE A 112 -13.06 -2.53 4.08
N GLY A 113 -12.04 -2.90 4.83
CA GLY A 113 -10.92 -3.66 4.31
C GLY A 113 -10.41 -4.75 5.23
N SER A 114 -9.43 -5.49 4.73
CA SER A 114 -8.60 -6.40 5.50
C SER A 114 -7.15 -6.02 5.27
N SER A 115 -6.31 -6.21 6.29
CA SER A 115 -4.87 -6.02 6.15
C SER A 115 -4.15 -7.36 6.11
N PHE A 116 -3.07 -7.42 5.34
CA PHE A 116 -2.19 -8.57 5.29
C PHE A 116 -0.74 -8.12 5.10
N LYS A 117 0.18 -9.00 5.44
CA LYS A 117 1.62 -8.75 5.34
C LYS A 117 2.20 -9.61 4.24
N GLN A 118 3.11 -9.03 3.47
CA GLN A 118 3.99 -9.78 2.59
C GLN A 118 5.39 -9.17 2.68
N ASP A 119 6.35 -10.00 3.07
CA ASP A 119 7.72 -9.58 3.38
C ASP A 119 7.72 -8.43 4.41
N ASN A 120 8.43 -7.33 4.11
CA ASN A 120 8.52 -6.14 4.96
C ASN A 120 7.47 -5.08 4.58
N THR A 121 6.34 -5.49 4.02
CA THR A 121 5.27 -4.57 3.56
C THR A 121 3.91 -4.99 4.10
N LEU A 122 3.20 -4.02 4.66
CA LEU A 122 1.80 -4.12 5.03
C LEU A 122 0.94 -3.62 3.88
N PHE A 123 -0.04 -4.43 3.50
CA PHE A 123 -1.03 -4.11 2.48
C PHE A 123 -2.42 -4.01 3.10
N ILE A 124 -3.27 -3.20 2.47
CA ILE A 124 -4.71 -3.17 2.73
C ILE A 124 -5.41 -3.42 1.40
N GLU A 125 -6.43 -4.27 1.44
CA GLU A 125 -7.27 -4.57 0.28
C GLU A 125 -8.74 -4.60 0.65
N ARG A 126 -9.63 -4.44 -0.35
CA ARG A 126 -11.06 -4.86 -0.44
C ARG A 126 -11.82 -3.97 -1.43
N GLU A 127 -13.12 -3.76 -1.22
CA GLU A 127 -14.05 -3.07 -2.10
C GLU A 127 -14.30 -1.65 -1.60
N PHE A 128 -14.33 -0.68 -2.52
CA PHE A 128 -14.91 0.63 -2.24
C PHE A 128 -16.39 0.48 -1.88
N SER A 129 -16.84 1.23 -0.88
CA SER A 129 -18.27 1.30 -0.55
C SER A 129 -19.05 1.85 -1.73
N GLN A 130 -20.06 1.10 -2.17
CA GLN A 130 -20.94 1.48 -3.28
C GLN A 130 -22.12 2.36 -2.83
N VAL A 131 -22.30 2.56 -1.52
CA VAL A 131 -23.45 3.29 -0.96
C VAL A 131 -23.08 4.69 -0.46
N THR A 132 -21.82 4.91 -0.11
CA THR A 132 -21.32 6.21 0.36
C THR A 132 -20.85 7.07 -0.80
N GLU A 133 -21.11 8.37 -0.74
CA GLU A 133 -20.57 9.34 -1.71
C GLU A 133 -19.04 9.34 -1.72
N THR A 134 -18.41 9.36 -0.54
CA THR A 134 -16.95 9.31 -0.40
C THR A 134 -16.32 8.08 -1.05
N GLY A 135 -16.93 6.89 -0.86
CA GLY A 135 -16.45 5.66 -1.49
C GLY A 135 -16.47 5.70 -3.03
N LYS A 136 -17.50 6.32 -3.62
CA LYS A 136 -17.60 6.51 -5.08
C LYS A 136 -16.59 7.52 -5.59
N GLU A 137 -16.48 8.69 -4.95
CA GLU A 137 -15.52 9.73 -5.33
C GLU A 137 -14.08 9.20 -5.28
N VAL A 138 -13.71 8.52 -4.20
CA VAL A 138 -12.34 7.98 -4.04
C VAL A 138 -12.04 6.90 -5.08
N LYS A 139 -13.03 6.06 -5.41
CA LYS A 139 -12.90 5.08 -6.49
C LYS A 139 -12.64 5.76 -7.84
N ASP A 140 -13.44 6.75 -8.19
CA ASP A 140 -13.35 7.41 -9.49
C ASP A 140 -12.04 8.21 -9.61
N LEU A 141 -11.61 8.88 -8.55
CA LEU A 141 -10.27 9.51 -8.49
C LEU A 141 -9.14 8.48 -8.59
N ALA A 142 -9.29 7.29 -8.00
CA ALA A 142 -8.30 6.22 -8.14
C ALA A 142 -8.24 5.68 -9.59
N GLU A 143 -9.37 5.65 -10.29
CA GLU A 143 -9.46 5.31 -11.73
C GLU A 143 -8.72 6.34 -12.59
N GLU A 144 -8.83 7.62 -12.25
CA GLU A 144 -8.09 8.73 -12.88
C GLU A 144 -6.58 8.73 -12.57
N GLY A 145 -6.14 7.91 -11.61
CA GLY A 145 -4.72 7.82 -11.23
C GLY A 145 -4.31 8.79 -10.12
N TYR A 146 -5.26 9.25 -9.30
CA TYR A 146 -4.96 10.05 -8.12
C TYR A 146 -4.01 9.29 -7.17
N PRO A 147 -2.91 9.89 -6.71
CA PRO A 147 -1.85 9.21 -5.97
C PRO A 147 -2.21 9.06 -4.49
N TRP A 148 -3.18 8.19 -4.18
CA TRP A 148 -3.62 7.95 -2.82
C TRP A 148 -2.50 7.45 -1.90
N GLN A 149 -2.64 7.81 -0.62
CA GLN A 149 -1.78 7.39 0.46
C GLN A 149 -2.62 6.68 1.50
N ALA A 150 -2.12 5.57 2.02
CA ALA A 150 -2.68 4.94 3.19
C ALA A 150 -1.96 5.45 4.45
N SER A 151 -2.76 5.84 5.43
CA SER A 151 -2.30 6.12 6.79
C SER A 151 -2.84 5.02 7.69
N ILE A 152 -2.01 4.53 8.61
CA ILE A 152 -2.39 3.50 9.58
C ILE A 152 -2.13 4.03 10.99
N GLY A 153 -3.05 3.75 11.90
CA GLY A 153 -2.78 3.83 13.32
C GLY A 153 -2.12 2.53 13.77
N VAL A 154 -0.94 2.63 14.38
CA VAL A 154 -0.24 1.49 14.99
C VAL A 154 -0.01 1.82 16.46
N TYR A 155 -0.39 0.90 17.33
CA TYR A 155 -0.08 0.96 18.76
C TYR A 155 1.03 -0.05 19.03
N PRO A 156 2.28 0.40 19.21
CA PRO A 156 3.40 -0.51 19.43
C PRO A 156 3.31 -1.16 20.82
N GLU A 157 3.53 -2.48 20.88
CA GLU A 157 3.68 -3.19 22.16
C GLU A 157 5.04 -2.89 22.81
N LYS A 158 6.05 -2.62 22.00
CA LYS A 158 7.41 -2.25 22.43
C LYS A 158 7.93 -1.15 21.52
N VAL A 159 8.60 -0.17 22.13
CA VAL A 159 9.35 0.89 21.43
C VAL A 159 10.80 0.76 21.85
N GLU A 160 11.71 0.70 20.88
CA GLU A 160 13.15 0.67 21.10
C GLU A 160 13.77 1.90 20.46
N THR A 161 14.55 2.66 21.22
CA THR A 161 15.36 3.75 20.70
C THR A 161 16.70 3.18 20.25
N LEU A 162 17.04 3.40 18.98
CA LEU A 162 18.32 2.98 18.42
C LEU A 162 19.28 4.18 18.47
N GLU A 163 20.36 4.06 19.25
CA GLU A 163 21.37 5.11 19.41
C GLU A 163 22.50 5.03 18.36
N ASP A 164 22.64 3.88 17.68
CA ASP A 164 23.70 3.60 16.71
C ASP A 164 23.16 3.39 15.29
N GLU A 165 23.77 4.04 14.30
CA GLU A 165 23.45 3.88 12.86
C GLU A 165 23.56 2.43 12.36
N LYS A 166 24.35 1.58 13.04
CA LYS A 166 24.47 0.15 12.68
C LYS A 166 23.27 -0.70 13.11
N ALA A 167 22.47 -0.23 14.08
CA ALA A 167 21.26 -0.92 14.51
C ALA A 167 20.09 -0.72 13.51
N VAL A 168 20.12 0.41 12.78
CA VAL A 168 19.14 0.77 11.74
C VAL A 168 19.11 -0.21 10.57
N ALA A 169 20.24 -0.83 10.21
CA ALA A 169 20.33 -1.76 9.09
C ALA A 169 19.74 -3.17 9.37
N LYS A 170 19.25 -3.43 10.60
CA LYS A 170 18.73 -4.74 11.04
C LYS A 170 17.22 -4.80 11.20
N VAL A 171 16.52 -3.68 11.08
CA VAL A 171 15.06 -3.58 11.13
C VAL A 171 14.49 -3.67 9.72
#